data_AF-A0AA40KCB9-F1
#
_entry.id   AF-A0AA40KCB9-F1
#
_cell.length_a   1.000
_cell.length_b   1.000
_cell.length_c   1.000
_cell.angle_alpha   90.00
_cell.angle_beta   90.00
_cell.angle_gamma   90.00
#
_symmetry.space_group_name_H-M   'P 1'
#
loop_
_entity.id
_entity.type
_entity.pdbx_description
1 polymer ?
#
loop_
_entity_poly.entity_id
_entity_poly.type
_entity_poly.pdbx_seq_one_letter_code
_entity_poly.pdbx_strand_id
1 'polypeptide(L)'
;KTPQDLIGDFWTKFVTKKPGKVTAIFPNSLYSTLLPKPSAPDSAASHTNFGASYEAVAADCRTKVARIVRDCRRTNAKFTDPDFDLRGSRWYCLLGLMWTSPTVKASASAVEAALAALQTNQLLADPSTLAVRTDALLKVLGGAPVDDDDTENEGDSFDPEPRSVHRVDWIYEDPHFELDGYSSSDIMQGANSADCWWLSAVATIAHRRDLMDKICVARDEECGVYGFVFYRDGCWISTVIDDNLCLTSPDFSVAMGSDMHDPSNSEMTKWRRLHQTGSEALYFAACRDPNETWLPLLEKAYAKVHGDYNAIWGGWVGEGVEDLTGGVNSEMVLEDVLSKKGLWTELLNKDKHFVFGLDILEQGGVSVKNGLANAHAWYLPIDSLLEAREETGEDGKTVKLVKIRNPWGQKGGDGSGEWNGPWSDGSKEWTPYWLTKLDYRFENDGVFWMTYTDMLSTFTNLYRTRLFDDAWTVTQQWTGVNVAWLTGYLQKKFVVEVKEAGTVVLVLQQV
;
A
#
# COMPACT_ATOMS: atom_id res chain seq x y z
N LYS A 1 36.44 -13.39 -59.90
CA LYS A 1 35.06 -13.34 -59.39
C LYS A 1 34.49 -11.99 -59.76
N THR A 2 33.23 -11.92 -60.19
CA THR A 2 32.60 -10.62 -60.44
C THR A 2 32.38 -9.88 -59.11
N PRO A 3 32.26 -8.54 -59.10
CA PRO A 3 31.96 -7.78 -57.88
C PRO A 3 30.68 -8.28 -57.19
N GLN A 4 29.70 -8.73 -57.98
CA GLN A 4 28.46 -9.30 -57.47
C GLN A 4 28.69 -10.63 -56.75
N ASP A 5 29.60 -11.48 -57.25
CA ASP A 5 29.94 -12.75 -56.60
C ASP A 5 30.65 -12.51 -55.24
N LEU A 6 31.47 -11.47 -55.15
CA LEU A 6 32.14 -11.11 -53.89
C LEU A 6 31.14 -10.60 -52.84
N ILE A 7 30.13 -9.84 -53.27
CA ILE A 7 29.04 -9.40 -52.40
C ILE A 7 28.17 -10.59 -51.98
N GLY A 8 27.86 -11.50 -52.91
CA GLY A 8 27.10 -12.72 -52.62
C GLY A 8 27.80 -13.63 -51.61
N ASP A 9 29.11 -13.83 -51.76
CA ASP A 9 29.95 -14.60 -50.83
C ASP A 9 30.09 -13.93 -49.46
N PHE A 10 30.01 -12.59 -49.40
CA PHE A 10 30.03 -11.85 -48.14
C PHE A 10 28.73 -12.07 -47.36
N TRP A 11 27.57 -11.91 -48.00
CA TRP A 11 26.28 -12.02 -47.33
C TRP A 11 25.92 -13.46 -46.93
N THR A 12 26.35 -14.46 -47.69
CA THR A 12 26.13 -15.88 -47.34
C THR A 12 26.83 -16.32 -46.05
N LYS A 13 27.83 -15.55 -45.56
CA LYS A 13 28.44 -15.79 -44.23
C LYS A 13 27.57 -15.34 -43.06
N PHE A 14 26.61 -14.44 -43.29
CA PHE A 14 25.76 -13.86 -42.25
C PHE A 14 24.32 -14.41 -42.26
N VAL A 15 23.91 -15.10 -43.33
CA VAL A 15 22.60 -15.74 -43.43
C VAL A 15 22.71 -17.20 -43.01
N THR A 16 22.38 -17.49 -41.75
CA THR A 16 22.25 -18.87 -41.26
C THR A 16 21.00 -19.53 -41.86
N LYS A 17 21.16 -20.71 -42.50
CA LYS A 17 20.05 -21.48 -43.12
C LYS A 17 19.06 -22.09 -42.12
N LYS A 18 19.33 -21.99 -40.81
CA LYS A 18 18.40 -22.41 -39.75
C LYS A 18 18.03 -21.19 -38.92
N PRO A 19 16.76 -20.76 -38.88
CA PRO A 19 16.36 -19.64 -38.04
C PRO A 19 16.47 -20.07 -36.56
N GLY A 20 17.50 -19.61 -35.87
CA GLY A 20 17.54 -19.54 -34.42
C GLY A 20 17.07 -18.16 -33.96
N LYS A 21 16.52 -18.04 -32.74
CA LYS A 21 16.23 -16.73 -32.13
C LYS A 21 17.48 -15.85 -32.22
N VAL A 22 17.39 -14.71 -32.90
CA VAL A 22 18.47 -13.72 -32.94
C VAL A 22 18.58 -13.13 -31.53
N THR A 23 19.60 -13.54 -30.77
CA THR A 23 19.84 -13.07 -29.40
C THR A 23 20.74 -11.83 -29.34
N ALA A 24 21.37 -11.44 -30.46
CA ALA A 24 22.22 -10.26 -30.57
C ALA A 24 22.23 -9.73 -32.02
N ILE A 25 22.07 -8.41 -32.19
CA ILE A 25 22.06 -7.71 -33.49
C ILE A 25 23.48 -7.25 -33.86
N PHE A 26 24.35 -7.05 -32.86
CA PHE A 26 25.74 -6.60 -33.04
C PHE A 26 26.76 -7.66 -32.54
N PRO A 27 28.05 -7.56 -32.92
CA PRO A 27 29.10 -8.35 -32.30
C PRO A 27 29.18 -8.10 -30.79
N ASN A 28 29.43 -9.14 -29.98
CA ASN A 28 29.55 -9.05 -28.51
C ASN A 28 30.58 -8.00 -28.04
N SER A 29 31.62 -7.76 -28.85
CA SER A 29 32.62 -6.72 -28.58
C SER A 29 32.04 -5.30 -28.63
N LEU A 30 31.06 -5.02 -29.50
CA LEU A 30 30.38 -3.73 -29.55
C LEU A 30 29.49 -3.51 -28.31
N TYR A 31 28.78 -4.54 -27.85
CA TYR A 31 27.98 -4.47 -26.61
C TYR A 31 28.84 -4.11 -25.39
N SER A 32 30.07 -4.64 -25.29
CA SER A 32 30.98 -4.31 -24.18
C SER A 32 31.36 -2.82 -24.11
N THR A 33 31.27 -2.10 -25.22
CA THR A 33 31.60 -0.67 -25.32
C THR A 33 30.37 0.23 -25.19
N LEU A 34 29.20 -0.29 -25.56
CA LEU A 34 27.92 0.43 -25.54
C LEU A 34 27.12 0.23 -24.25
N LEU A 35 27.41 -0.83 -23.48
CA LEU A 35 26.81 -1.01 -22.16
C LEU A 35 27.34 0.08 -21.21
N PRO A 36 26.45 0.81 -20.52
CA PRO A 36 26.82 1.85 -19.59
C PRO A 36 27.77 1.32 -18.51
N LYS A 37 28.81 2.08 -18.22
CA LYS A 37 29.64 1.84 -17.03
C LYS A 37 28.78 2.15 -15.79
N PRO A 38 28.99 1.44 -14.66
CA PRO A 38 28.32 1.77 -13.40
C PRO A 38 28.51 3.27 -13.10
N SER A 39 27.41 3.98 -12.86
CA SER A 39 27.40 5.44 -12.71
C SER A 39 27.78 5.91 -11.31
N ALA A 40 27.72 5.02 -10.31
CA ALA A 40 28.05 5.30 -8.92
C ALA A 40 28.93 4.19 -8.33
N PRO A 41 29.81 4.50 -7.35
CA PRO A 41 30.47 3.48 -6.55
C PRO A 41 29.42 2.69 -5.75
N ASP A 42 29.67 1.40 -5.54
CA ASP A 42 28.77 0.56 -4.76
C ASP A 42 28.67 1.07 -3.32
N SER A 43 27.53 0.83 -2.68
CA SER A 43 27.47 0.91 -1.22
C SER A 43 28.45 -0.09 -0.61
N ALA A 44 28.92 0.19 0.60
CA ALA A 44 29.57 -0.83 1.40
C ALA A 44 28.57 -1.98 1.62
N ALA A 45 29.06 -3.22 1.57
CA ALA A 45 28.26 -4.37 1.97
C ALA A 45 27.98 -4.27 3.47
N SER A 46 26.73 -4.51 3.87
CA SER A 46 26.36 -4.62 5.28
C SER A 46 25.95 -6.05 5.60
N HIS A 47 26.20 -6.44 6.85
CA HIS A 47 25.85 -7.76 7.38
C HIS A 47 25.24 -7.55 8.76
N THR A 48 23.96 -7.86 8.91
CA THR A 48 23.24 -7.68 10.17
C THR A 48 22.37 -8.88 10.45
N ASN A 49 22.30 -9.27 11.73
CA ASN A 49 21.30 -10.22 12.16
C ASN A 49 19.91 -9.59 12.05
N PHE A 50 18.94 -10.32 11.50
CA PHE A 50 17.62 -9.78 11.19
C PHE A 50 16.92 -9.29 12.46
N GLY A 51 16.77 -10.15 13.46
CA GLY A 51 16.12 -9.83 14.73
C GLY A 51 16.84 -8.75 15.53
N ALA A 52 18.17 -8.82 15.63
CA ALA A 52 18.94 -7.80 16.34
C ALA A 52 18.84 -6.42 15.68
N SER A 53 18.76 -6.36 14.34
CA SER A 53 18.58 -5.09 13.63
C SER A 53 17.20 -4.47 13.86
N TYR A 54 16.14 -5.30 13.93
CA TYR A 54 14.81 -4.86 14.34
C TYR A 54 14.82 -4.29 15.76
N GLU A 55 15.39 -5.02 16.72
CA GLU A 55 15.37 -4.63 18.14
C GLU A 55 16.12 -3.33 18.38
N ALA A 56 17.22 -3.09 17.66
CA ALA A 56 17.96 -1.82 17.73
C ALA A 56 17.08 -0.63 17.30
N VAL A 57 16.33 -0.77 16.20
CA VAL A 57 15.45 0.27 15.66
C VAL A 57 14.23 0.48 16.55
N ALA A 58 13.64 -0.61 17.05
CA ALA A 58 12.52 -0.55 17.99
C ALA A 58 12.91 0.13 19.32
N ALA A 59 14.11 -0.16 19.83
CA ALA A 59 14.63 0.48 21.05
C ALA A 59 14.88 1.99 20.87
N ASP A 60 15.41 2.40 19.72
CA ASP A 60 15.57 3.83 19.37
C ASP A 60 14.21 4.52 19.26
N CYS A 61 13.22 3.88 18.62
CA CYS A 61 11.85 4.38 18.52
C CYS A 61 11.22 4.58 19.90
N ARG A 62 11.30 3.58 20.78
CA ARG A 62 10.83 3.68 22.19
C ARG A 62 11.50 4.83 22.93
N THR A 63 12.80 5.05 22.71
CA THR A 63 13.56 6.15 23.32
C THR A 63 13.09 7.52 22.82
N LYS A 64 12.83 7.65 21.51
CA LYS A 64 12.27 8.87 20.90
C LYS A 64 10.89 9.21 21.46
N VAL A 65 9.99 8.22 21.53
CA VAL A 65 8.65 8.40 22.11
C VAL A 65 8.74 8.80 23.58
N ALA A 66 9.54 8.11 24.40
CA ALA A 66 9.72 8.47 25.80
C ALA A 66 10.31 9.87 26.02
N ARG A 67 11.12 10.38 25.09
CA ARG A 67 11.58 11.78 25.11
C ARG A 67 10.44 12.74 24.79
N ILE A 68 9.67 12.47 23.75
CA ILE A 68 8.51 13.29 23.35
C ILE A 68 7.49 13.37 24.49
N VAL A 69 7.15 12.25 25.12
CA VAL A 69 6.23 12.21 26.28
C VAL A 69 6.70 13.10 27.42
N ARG A 70 8.01 13.08 27.74
CA ARG A 70 8.57 13.98 28.76
C ARG A 70 8.42 15.45 28.38
N ASP A 71 8.63 15.79 27.11
CA ASP A 71 8.44 17.16 26.63
C ASP A 71 6.98 17.58 26.64
N CYS A 72 6.06 16.72 26.19
CA CYS A 72 4.60 16.95 26.24
C CYS A 72 4.12 17.25 27.66
N ARG A 73 4.52 16.42 28.63
CA ARG A 73 4.19 16.63 30.06
C ARG A 73 4.83 17.90 30.63
N ARG A 74 6.03 18.27 30.17
CA ARG A 74 6.73 19.50 30.60
C ARG A 74 6.07 20.76 30.05
N THR A 75 5.61 20.74 28.80
CA THR A 75 5.01 21.90 28.12
C THR A 75 3.49 21.95 28.25
N ASN A 76 2.87 20.90 28.80
CA ASN A 76 1.42 20.72 28.82
C ASN A 76 0.80 20.85 27.42
N ALA A 77 1.42 20.20 26.43
CA ALA A 77 0.98 20.23 25.04
C ALA A 77 1.14 18.85 24.41
N LYS A 78 0.11 18.40 23.68
CA LYS A 78 0.18 17.16 22.88
C LYS A 78 1.27 17.27 21.81
N PHE A 79 1.82 16.13 21.43
CA PHE A 79 2.79 16.05 20.35
C PHE A 79 2.15 16.52 19.03
N THR A 80 2.92 17.27 18.25
CA THR A 80 2.58 17.57 16.86
C THR A 80 3.78 17.16 16.03
N ASP A 81 3.54 16.34 15.02
CA ASP A 81 4.61 15.81 14.18
C ASP A 81 5.15 16.92 13.27
N PRO A 82 6.41 17.38 13.46
CA PRO A 82 6.94 18.48 12.66
C PRO A 82 7.20 18.09 11.21
N ASP A 83 7.34 16.79 10.92
CA ASP A 83 7.69 16.29 9.59
C ASP A 83 6.44 15.87 8.78
N PHE A 84 5.29 15.68 9.44
CA PHE A 84 4.05 15.20 8.82
C PHE A 84 2.81 15.83 9.48
N ASP A 85 2.77 17.17 9.49
CA ASP A 85 1.70 17.96 10.10
C ASP A 85 0.48 18.15 9.19
N LEU A 86 -0.54 17.31 9.37
CA LEU A 86 -1.82 17.40 8.65
C LEU A 86 -2.64 18.67 8.94
N ARG A 87 -2.37 19.38 10.05
CA ARG A 87 -3.07 20.62 10.39
C ARG A 87 -2.42 21.83 9.73
N GLY A 88 -1.11 21.98 9.87
CA GLY A 88 -0.37 23.14 9.36
C GLY A 88 0.08 23.02 7.91
N SER A 89 0.33 21.81 7.42
CA SER A 89 0.98 21.53 6.14
C SER A 89 0.31 20.37 5.40
N ARG A 90 -1.03 20.33 5.46
CA ARG A 90 -1.87 19.25 4.92
C ARG A 90 -1.47 18.81 3.51
N TRP A 91 -1.23 19.76 2.61
CA TRP A 91 -0.91 19.47 1.22
C TRP A 91 0.32 18.59 1.03
N TYR A 92 1.39 18.84 1.79
CA TYR A 92 2.62 18.05 1.71
C TYR A 92 2.46 16.63 2.26
N CYS A 93 1.45 16.42 3.11
CA CYS A 93 1.16 15.11 3.68
C CYS A 93 0.18 14.30 2.79
N LEU A 94 -0.67 14.99 2.02
CA LEU A 94 -1.65 14.36 1.14
C LEU A 94 -1.11 14.11 -0.27
N LEU A 95 -0.30 15.02 -0.79
CA LEU A 95 0.14 15.04 -2.18
C LEU A 95 1.65 15.22 -2.26
N GLY A 96 2.31 14.34 -3.02
CA GLY A 96 3.74 14.43 -3.25
C GLY A 96 4.15 15.68 -4.02
N LEU A 97 5.45 16.01 -3.96
CA LEU A 97 6.05 17.21 -4.59
C LEU A 97 5.85 17.31 -6.11
N MET A 98 5.46 16.21 -6.77
CA MET A 98 5.18 16.15 -8.20
C MET A 98 3.72 16.47 -8.55
N TRP A 99 2.82 16.56 -7.56
CA TRP A 99 1.47 17.04 -7.79
C TRP A 99 1.52 18.53 -8.05
N THR A 100 1.64 18.89 -9.32
CA THR A 100 1.25 20.21 -9.77
C THR A 100 -0.23 20.34 -9.42
N SER A 101 -0.57 21.23 -8.47
CA SER A 101 -1.94 21.72 -8.29
C SER A 101 -2.63 21.75 -9.65
N PRO A 102 -3.87 21.23 -9.80
CA PRO A 102 -4.55 21.13 -11.09
C PRO A 102 -4.68 22.52 -11.68
N THR A 103 -3.67 22.95 -12.45
CA THR A 103 -3.43 24.31 -12.93
C THR A 103 -3.72 25.39 -11.87
N VAL A 104 -2.72 26.19 -11.48
CA VAL A 104 -3.06 27.62 -11.25
C VAL A 104 -3.63 28.08 -12.60
N LYS A 105 -4.95 28.01 -12.77
CA LYS A 105 -5.66 28.65 -13.87
C LYS A 105 -5.43 30.11 -13.59
N ALA A 106 -4.35 30.65 -14.15
CA ALA A 106 -4.08 32.07 -14.05
C ALA A 106 -5.30 32.74 -14.66
N SER A 107 -6.11 33.38 -13.82
CA SER A 107 -7.21 34.20 -14.31
C SER A 107 -6.61 35.30 -15.18
N ALA A 108 -7.36 35.77 -16.17
CA ALA A 108 -6.93 36.91 -16.98
C ALA A 108 -6.50 38.10 -16.08
N SER A 109 -7.22 38.29 -14.96
CA SER A 109 -6.90 39.31 -13.95
C SER A 109 -5.55 39.12 -13.26
N ALA A 110 -5.12 37.88 -12.96
CA ALA A 110 -3.83 37.61 -12.33
C ALA A 110 -2.65 37.86 -13.30
N VAL A 111 -2.84 37.50 -14.58
CA VAL A 111 -1.85 37.75 -15.63
C VAL A 111 -1.74 39.26 -15.92
N GLU A 112 -2.87 39.97 -15.98
CA GLU A 112 -2.89 41.42 -16.15
C GLU A 112 -2.26 42.16 -14.97
N ALA A 113 -2.51 41.73 -13.73
CA ALA A 113 -1.89 42.31 -12.54
C ALA A 113 -0.36 42.13 -12.52
N ALA A 114 0.13 40.94 -12.91
CA ALA A 114 1.56 40.68 -13.04
C ALA A 114 2.21 41.52 -14.15
N LEU A 115 1.52 41.69 -15.29
CA LEU A 115 2.01 42.51 -16.39
C LEU A 115 2.03 44.01 -16.01
N ALA A 116 0.99 44.49 -15.31
CA ALA A 116 0.93 45.83 -14.77
C ALA A 116 2.04 46.09 -13.74
N ALA A 117 2.36 45.11 -12.89
CA ALA A 117 3.46 45.18 -11.93
C ALA A 117 4.84 45.24 -12.61
N LEU A 118 5.04 44.48 -13.69
CA LEU A 118 6.28 44.53 -14.49
C LEU A 118 6.44 45.87 -15.23
N GLN A 119 5.32 46.45 -15.69
CA GLN A 119 5.29 47.78 -16.31
C GLN A 119 5.56 48.90 -15.30
N THR A 120 4.95 48.85 -14.11
CA THR A 120 5.19 49.85 -13.05
C THR A 120 6.62 49.83 -12.54
N ASN A 121 7.28 48.66 -12.56
CA ASN A 121 8.68 48.52 -12.16
C ASN A 121 9.70 48.78 -13.30
N GLN A 122 9.25 49.28 -14.47
CA GLN A 122 10.09 49.60 -15.63
C GLN A 122 10.99 48.44 -16.12
N LEU A 123 10.61 47.18 -15.85
CA LEU A 123 11.36 45.99 -16.27
C LEU A 123 11.13 45.63 -17.74
N LEU A 124 10.17 46.28 -18.40
CA LEU A 124 9.90 46.21 -19.83
C LEU A 124 10.20 47.58 -20.45
N ALA A 125 11.28 47.65 -21.25
CA ALA A 125 11.92 48.91 -21.64
C ALA A 125 11.16 49.75 -22.67
N ASP A 126 10.09 49.24 -23.29
CA ASP A 126 9.31 49.97 -24.28
C ASP A 126 7.86 49.43 -24.37
N PRO A 127 6.82 50.24 -24.06
CA PRO A 127 5.40 49.85 -24.11
C PRO A 127 4.93 49.38 -25.49
N SER A 128 5.68 49.69 -26.56
CA SER A 128 5.31 49.38 -27.94
C SER A 128 5.89 48.07 -28.50
N THR A 129 6.76 47.38 -27.74
CA THR A 129 7.55 46.25 -28.27
C THR A 129 7.08 44.85 -27.86
N LEU A 130 6.21 44.72 -26.85
CA LEU A 130 5.58 43.44 -26.48
C LEU A 130 4.06 43.55 -26.50
N ALA A 131 3.48 43.41 -27.70
CA ALA A 131 2.06 43.12 -27.85
C ALA A 131 1.81 41.64 -27.48
N VAL A 132 1.78 41.33 -26.18
CA VAL A 132 1.40 39.99 -25.71
C VAL A 132 -0.11 39.88 -25.82
N ARG A 133 -0.56 39.10 -26.80
CA ARG A 133 -1.96 38.67 -26.94
C ARG A 133 -2.31 37.77 -25.76
N THR A 134 -2.90 38.35 -24.72
CA THR A 134 -3.33 37.63 -23.50
C THR A 134 -4.29 36.50 -23.84
N ASP A 135 -5.15 36.70 -24.83
CA ASP A 135 -6.06 35.70 -25.43
C ASP A 135 -5.32 34.51 -26.07
N ALA A 136 -4.18 34.75 -26.73
CA ALA A 136 -3.35 33.70 -27.30
C ALA A 136 -2.53 32.97 -26.22
N LEU A 137 -2.07 33.69 -25.19
CA LEU A 137 -1.33 33.12 -24.05
C LEU A 137 -2.23 32.18 -23.21
N LEU A 138 -3.49 32.57 -22.98
CA LEU A 138 -4.50 31.73 -22.32
C LEU A 138 -4.77 30.42 -23.06
N LYS A 139 -4.81 30.46 -24.41
CA LYS A 139 -4.96 29.25 -25.23
C LYS A 139 -3.76 28.31 -25.17
N VAL A 140 -2.54 28.84 -25.01
CA VAL A 140 -1.31 28.03 -24.87
C VAL A 140 -1.19 27.45 -23.46
N LEU A 141 -1.69 28.15 -22.44
CA LEU A 141 -1.75 27.70 -21.04
C LEU A 141 -2.98 26.83 -20.73
N GLY A 142 -3.76 26.45 -21.74
CA GLY A 142 -4.87 25.48 -21.63
C GLY A 142 -6.18 26.03 -21.07
N GLY A 143 -6.34 27.35 -20.91
CA GLY A 143 -7.58 27.97 -20.45
C GLY A 143 -8.47 28.41 -21.60
N ALA A 144 -9.61 27.74 -21.82
CA ALA A 144 -10.73 28.39 -22.49
C ALA A 144 -11.23 29.55 -21.60
N PRO A 145 -11.75 30.66 -22.16
CA PRO A 145 -12.40 31.69 -21.37
C PRO A 145 -13.63 31.06 -20.70
N VAL A 146 -13.71 31.17 -19.38
CA VAL A 146 -14.95 30.88 -18.65
C VAL A 146 -15.81 32.13 -18.81
N ASP A 147 -16.97 31.99 -19.44
CA ASP A 147 -17.99 33.03 -19.45
C ASP A 147 -18.48 33.21 -18.00
N ASP A 148 -18.42 34.44 -17.48
CA ASP A 148 -18.80 34.83 -16.12
C ASP A 148 -20.33 34.79 -15.86
N ASP A 149 -21.10 33.99 -16.62
CA ASP A 149 -22.58 33.94 -16.56
C ASP A 149 -23.18 32.56 -16.26
N ASP A 150 -22.37 31.54 -15.95
CA ASP A 150 -22.86 30.23 -15.49
C ASP A 150 -23.05 30.21 -13.96
N THR A 151 -24.07 30.91 -13.47
CA THR A 151 -24.56 30.76 -12.08
C THR A 151 -25.42 29.49 -11.86
N GLU A 152 -25.37 28.48 -12.74
CA GLU A 152 -26.18 27.27 -12.60
C GLU A 152 -25.47 25.98 -13.08
N ASN A 153 -24.26 25.71 -12.58
CA ASN A 153 -23.67 24.37 -12.64
C ASN A 153 -22.93 24.01 -11.34
N GLU A 154 -23.68 23.93 -10.23
CA GLU A 154 -23.32 23.11 -9.07
C GLU A 154 -23.52 21.62 -9.39
N GLY A 155 -22.74 21.10 -10.35
CA GLY A 155 -22.82 19.71 -10.80
C GLY A 155 -21.44 19.09 -11.01
N ASP A 156 -21.00 18.30 -10.04
CA ASP A 156 -20.00 17.22 -10.17
C ASP A 156 -18.58 17.57 -10.64
N SER A 157 -17.90 18.49 -9.95
CA SER A 157 -16.45 18.33 -9.76
C SER A 157 -16.21 17.73 -8.37
N PHE A 158 -16.14 16.39 -8.32
CA PHE A 158 -15.75 15.63 -7.14
C PHE A 158 -14.39 16.12 -6.66
N ASP A 159 -14.37 16.81 -5.52
CA ASP A 159 -13.16 17.32 -4.88
C ASP A 159 -12.64 16.25 -3.90
N PRO A 160 -11.57 15.50 -4.22
CA PRO A 160 -11.10 14.33 -3.47
C PRO A 160 -10.25 14.73 -2.26
N GLU A 161 -10.65 15.77 -1.53
CA GLU A 161 -9.85 16.35 -0.46
C GLU A 161 -10.51 16.20 0.92
N PRO A 162 -9.73 15.87 1.97
CA PRO A 162 -10.20 15.91 3.35
C PRO A 162 -10.71 17.30 3.73
N ARG A 163 -11.90 17.35 4.33
CA ARG A 163 -12.57 18.62 4.64
C ARG A 163 -12.16 19.21 5.98
N SER A 164 -11.74 18.40 6.95
CA SER A 164 -11.19 18.89 8.23
C SER A 164 -10.14 17.91 8.81
N VAL A 165 -9.39 18.34 9.82
CA VAL A 165 -8.37 17.53 10.50
C VAL A 165 -8.46 17.72 12.00
N HIS A 166 -8.63 16.62 12.73
CA HIS A 166 -8.82 16.63 14.17
C HIS A 166 -8.02 15.56 14.89
N ARG A 167 -7.80 15.79 16.19
CA ARG A 167 -7.14 14.84 17.09
C ARG A 167 -8.10 13.69 17.40
N VAL A 168 -7.55 12.54 17.81
CA VAL A 168 -8.32 11.39 18.29
C VAL A 168 -9.35 11.79 19.36
N ASP A 169 -8.99 12.59 20.38
CA ASP A 169 -9.93 13.02 21.45
C ASP A 169 -11.12 13.85 20.94
N TRP A 170 -10.99 14.49 19.77
CA TRP A 170 -12.11 15.21 19.16
C TRP A 170 -13.01 14.26 18.37
N ILE A 171 -12.42 13.28 17.70
CA ILE A 171 -13.13 12.36 16.80
C ILE A 171 -13.86 11.28 17.60
N TYR A 172 -13.29 10.84 18.71
CA TYR A 172 -13.79 9.69 19.46
C TYR A 172 -14.29 10.11 20.84
N GLU A 173 -15.38 9.51 21.31
CA GLU A 173 -15.89 9.79 22.65
C GLU A 173 -15.20 8.94 23.72
N ASP A 174 -14.75 7.72 23.37
CA ASP A 174 -13.95 6.84 24.25
C ASP A 174 -12.89 6.10 23.43
N PRO A 175 -11.81 6.79 22.97
CA PRO A 175 -10.84 6.20 22.06
C PRO A 175 -10.02 5.09 22.72
N HIS A 176 -9.93 3.96 22.04
CA HIS A 176 -9.02 2.87 22.36
C HIS A 176 -8.08 2.62 21.18
N PHE A 177 -6.83 2.28 21.46
CA PHE A 177 -5.93 1.88 20.37
C PHE A 177 -6.39 0.55 19.77
N GLU A 178 -6.62 -0.45 20.62
CA GLU A 178 -7.13 -1.78 20.30
C GLU A 178 -8.01 -2.25 21.46
N LEU A 179 -9.16 -2.87 21.17
CA LEU A 179 -10.14 -3.34 22.18
C LEU A 179 -10.10 -4.85 22.39
N ASP A 180 -10.16 -5.64 21.31
CA ASP A 180 -10.27 -7.11 21.37
C ASP A 180 -9.23 -7.84 20.51
N GLY A 181 -8.48 -7.11 19.69
CA GLY A 181 -7.43 -7.67 18.85
C GLY A 181 -7.13 -6.82 17.66
N TYR A 182 -6.11 -7.25 16.95
CA TYR A 182 -6.02 -6.94 15.55
C TYR A 182 -6.86 -7.99 14.82
N SER A 183 -7.96 -7.55 14.23
CA SER A 183 -8.74 -8.39 13.35
C SER A 183 -8.88 -7.73 12.00
N SER A 184 -8.83 -8.56 10.94
CA SER A 184 -9.15 -8.10 9.60
C SER A 184 -10.62 -7.67 9.44
N SER A 185 -11.53 -7.97 10.38
CA SER A 185 -12.89 -7.42 10.40
C SER A 185 -12.91 -5.93 10.68
N ASP A 186 -11.87 -5.45 11.38
CA ASP A 186 -11.83 -4.08 11.84
C ASP A 186 -11.40 -3.20 10.68
N ILE A 187 -10.81 -3.77 9.63
CA ILE A 187 -10.27 -3.00 8.51
C ILE A 187 -11.40 -2.51 7.60
N MET A 188 -11.67 -1.21 7.65
CA MET A 188 -12.52 -0.52 6.70
C MET A 188 -11.70 0.43 5.84
N GLN A 189 -11.84 0.29 4.53
CA GLN A 189 -11.23 1.20 3.58
C GLN A 189 -11.98 2.54 3.54
N GLY A 190 -11.26 3.65 3.50
CA GLY A 190 -11.85 4.97 3.31
C GLY A 190 -12.43 5.12 1.91
N ALA A 191 -13.59 5.75 1.77
CA ALA A 191 -14.32 5.85 0.50
C ALA A 191 -13.50 6.46 -0.66
N ASN A 192 -12.46 7.25 -0.34
CA ASN A 192 -11.63 7.98 -1.29
C ASN A 192 -10.14 7.58 -1.22
N SER A 193 -9.85 6.36 -0.77
CA SER A 193 -8.49 5.81 -0.64
C SER A 193 -8.23 4.73 -1.70
N ALA A 194 -7.06 4.73 -2.34
CA ALA A 194 -6.65 3.74 -3.36
C ALA A 194 -5.53 2.81 -2.85
N ASP A 195 -5.42 2.66 -1.54
CA ASP A 195 -4.43 1.86 -0.81
C ASP A 195 -4.97 0.48 -0.42
N CYS A 196 -6.04 -0.01 -1.06
CA CYS A 196 -6.67 -1.31 -0.78
C CYS A 196 -5.68 -2.48 -0.81
N TRP A 197 -4.63 -2.38 -1.62
CA TRP A 197 -3.54 -3.35 -1.68
C TRP A 197 -2.81 -3.46 -0.32
N TRP A 198 -2.55 -2.33 0.32
CA TRP A 198 -1.89 -2.26 1.61
C TRP A 198 -2.83 -2.67 2.74
N LEU A 199 -4.10 -2.24 2.72
CA LEU A 199 -5.10 -2.71 3.68
C LEU A 199 -5.27 -4.24 3.62
N SER A 200 -5.18 -4.82 2.43
CA SER A 200 -5.16 -6.27 2.27
C SER A 200 -3.90 -6.92 2.85
N ALA A 201 -2.74 -6.26 2.75
CA ALA A 201 -1.51 -6.73 3.39
C ALA A 201 -1.63 -6.72 4.91
N VAL A 202 -2.15 -5.64 5.48
CA VAL A 202 -2.48 -5.53 6.91
C VAL A 202 -3.48 -6.63 7.31
N ALA A 203 -4.53 -6.86 6.54
CA ALA A 203 -5.52 -7.90 6.80
C ALA A 203 -4.88 -9.31 6.84
N THR A 204 -3.89 -9.54 5.97
CA THR A 204 -3.15 -10.80 5.89
C THR A 204 -2.35 -11.07 7.16
N ILE A 205 -1.83 -10.04 7.83
CA ILE A 205 -1.06 -10.20 9.07
C ILE A 205 -1.84 -9.89 10.35
N ALA A 206 -3.03 -9.28 10.28
CA ALA A 206 -3.80 -8.83 11.44
C ALA A 206 -4.01 -9.95 12.48
N HIS A 207 -4.35 -11.16 12.01
CA HIS A 207 -4.55 -12.33 12.87
C HIS A 207 -3.27 -12.86 13.56
N ARG A 208 -2.08 -12.38 13.16
CA ARG A 208 -0.78 -12.72 13.74
C ARG A 208 -0.35 -11.64 14.71
N ARG A 209 -0.82 -11.73 15.98
CA ARG A 209 -0.40 -10.80 17.05
C ARG A 209 1.12 -10.71 17.21
N ASP A 210 1.85 -11.80 17.00
CA ASP A 210 3.32 -11.82 17.03
C ASP A 210 4.00 -10.96 15.95
N LEU A 211 3.27 -10.62 14.88
CA LEU A 211 3.69 -9.67 13.86
C LEU A 211 3.14 -8.26 14.14
N MET A 212 1.84 -8.14 14.45
CA MET A 212 1.20 -6.84 14.68
C MET A 212 1.81 -6.07 15.87
N ASP A 213 2.14 -6.77 16.96
CA ASP A 213 2.78 -6.18 18.14
C ASP A 213 4.19 -5.64 17.84
N LYS A 214 4.82 -6.07 16.74
CA LYS A 214 6.12 -5.57 16.29
C LYS A 214 6.04 -4.27 15.50
N ILE A 215 4.86 -3.88 15.04
CA ILE A 215 4.68 -2.70 14.19
C ILE A 215 4.56 -1.45 15.05
N CYS A 216 3.64 -1.40 16.03
CA CYS A 216 3.52 -0.29 16.97
C CYS A 216 4.28 -0.60 18.28
N VAL A 217 5.50 -0.06 18.41
CA VAL A 217 6.43 -0.45 19.49
C VAL A 217 6.38 0.44 20.73
N ALA A 218 5.77 1.62 20.62
CA ALA A 218 5.62 2.56 21.73
C ALA A 218 4.48 3.55 21.44
N ARG A 219 3.72 3.93 22.46
CA ARG A 219 2.68 4.97 22.35
C ARG A 219 2.37 5.58 23.71
N ASP A 220 1.81 6.79 23.68
CA ASP A 220 1.21 7.48 24.83
C ASP A 220 0.03 8.30 24.29
N GLU A 221 -1.17 7.78 24.49
CA GLU A 221 -2.43 8.27 23.93
C GLU A 221 -2.80 9.66 24.49
N GLU A 222 -2.45 9.92 25.76
CA GLU A 222 -2.64 11.23 26.40
C GLU A 222 -1.77 12.30 25.71
N CYS A 223 -0.51 11.98 25.42
CA CYS A 223 0.38 12.86 24.68
C CYS A 223 0.08 12.89 23.16
N GLY A 224 -0.71 11.95 22.65
CA GLY A 224 -1.04 11.81 21.23
C GLY A 224 0.18 11.43 20.38
N VAL A 225 1.07 10.57 20.87
CA VAL A 225 2.30 10.16 20.19
C VAL A 225 2.38 8.64 20.02
N TYR A 226 2.74 8.20 18.81
CA TYR A 226 2.78 6.78 18.43
C TYR A 226 4.04 6.49 17.61
N GLY A 227 4.78 5.45 18.00
CA GLY A 227 6.02 5.01 17.37
C GLY A 227 5.84 3.68 16.65
N PHE A 228 6.18 3.67 15.36
CA PHE A 228 6.02 2.53 14.46
C PHE A 228 7.37 2.08 13.89
N VAL A 229 7.44 0.81 13.51
CA VAL A 229 8.59 0.19 12.84
C VAL A 229 8.13 -0.50 11.57
N PHE A 230 8.83 -0.22 10.47
CA PHE A 230 8.60 -0.81 9.15
C PHE A 230 9.93 -1.32 8.59
N TYR A 231 9.85 -2.24 7.64
CA TYR A 231 11.00 -2.67 6.85
C TYR A 231 10.95 -1.94 5.51
N ARG A 232 12.07 -1.38 5.08
CA ARG A 232 12.15 -0.71 3.78
C ARG A 232 13.58 -0.79 3.25
N ASP A 233 13.70 -1.02 1.95
CA ASP A 233 14.98 -1.04 1.23
C ASP A 233 16.05 -1.90 1.93
N GLY A 234 15.64 -3.08 2.41
CA GLY A 234 16.53 -4.05 3.04
C GLY A 234 16.93 -3.73 4.50
N CYS A 235 16.27 -2.77 5.16
CA CYS A 235 16.55 -2.45 6.56
C CYS A 235 15.29 -2.07 7.36
N TRP A 236 15.36 -2.24 8.68
CA TRP A 236 14.34 -1.74 9.58
C TRP A 236 14.48 -0.23 9.78
N ILE A 237 13.35 0.46 9.76
CA ILE A 237 13.23 1.90 10.00
C ILE A 237 12.12 2.16 11.02
N SER A 238 12.26 3.25 11.77
CA SER A 238 11.24 3.69 12.73
C SER A 238 10.68 5.05 12.34
N THR A 239 9.39 5.25 12.54
CA THR A 239 8.74 6.56 12.42
C THR A 239 7.93 6.87 13.67
N VAL A 240 7.76 8.14 13.99
CA VAL A 240 6.88 8.61 15.07
C VAL A 240 5.89 9.58 14.47
N ILE A 241 4.62 9.44 14.82
CA ILE A 241 3.52 10.30 14.35
C ILE A 241 2.72 10.87 15.51
N ASP A 242 1.96 11.93 15.21
CA ASP A 242 0.90 12.43 16.09
C ASP A 242 -0.48 11.82 15.74
N ASP A 243 -1.49 12.15 16.55
CA ASP A 243 -2.88 11.67 16.47
C ASP A 243 -3.85 12.56 15.66
N ASN A 244 -3.34 13.46 14.81
CA ASN A 244 -4.22 14.19 13.87
C ASN A 244 -4.68 13.25 12.74
N LEU A 245 -5.98 13.20 12.45
CA LEU A 245 -6.59 12.42 11.38
C LEU A 245 -7.50 13.28 10.49
N CYS A 246 -7.60 12.90 9.22
CA CYS A 246 -8.40 13.56 8.20
C CYS A 246 -9.86 13.11 8.26
N LEU A 247 -10.79 14.06 8.16
CA LEU A 247 -12.24 13.80 8.17
C LEU A 247 -12.89 14.16 6.84
N THR A 248 -14.00 13.49 6.54
CA THR A 248 -14.83 13.71 5.35
C THR A 248 -15.65 14.99 5.43
N SER A 249 -16.03 15.42 6.63
CA SER A 249 -16.90 16.58 6.84
C SER A 249 -16.12 17.82 7.25
N PRO A 250 -16.53 19.02 6.81
CA PRO A 250 -15.90 20.28 7.21
C PRO A 250 -16.22 20.64 8.67
N ASP A 251 -15.46 21.60 9.20
CA ASP A 251 -15.78 22.20 10.49
C ASP A 251 -17.10 22.96 10.43
N PHE A 252 -17.80 22.98 11.57
CA PHE A 252 -19.12 23.61 11.71
C PHE A 252 -19.17 25.05 11.16
N SER A 253 -18.13 25.85 11.44
CA SER A 253 -18.03 27.24 10.97
C SER A 253 -17.91 27.36 9.45
N VAL A 254 -17.31 26.36 8.79
CA VAL A 254 -17.23 26.30 7.33
C VAL A 254 -18.56 25.80 6.76
N ALA A 255 -19.18 24.80 7.39
CA ALA A 255 -20.41 24.19 6.91
C ALA A 255 -21.64 25.11 7.02
N MET A 256 -21.74 25.88 8.11
CA MET A 256 -22.89 26.75 8.40
C MET A 256 -22.65 28.21 8.00
N GLY A 257 -21.43 28.55 7.56
CA GLY A 257 -21.01 29.92 7.30
C GLY A 257 -20.57 30.68 8.56
N SER A 258 -19.65 31.61 8.38
CA SER A 258 -19.02 32.38 9.47
C SER A 258 -20.00 33.22 10.30
N ASP A 259 -21.18 33.49 9.76
CA ASP A 259 -22.16 34.41 10.35
C ASP A 259 -23.16 33.69 11.28
N MET A 260 -23.06 32.36 11.42
CA MET A 260 -23.95 31.58 12.27
C MET A 260 -23.68 31.87 13.76
N HIS A 261 -24.71 32.31 14.49
CA HIS A 261 -24.63 32.60 15.91
C HIS A 261 -25.17 31.42 16.75
N ASP A 262 -24.27 30.64 17.35
CA ASP A 262 -24.59 29.54 18.29
C ASP A 262 -24.00 29.83 19.69
N PRO A 263 -24.67 30.65 20.53
CA PRO A 263 -24.15 31.06 21.83
C PRO A 263 -24.06 29.91 22.84
N SER A 264 -24.80 28.81 22.62
CA SER A 264 -24.80 27.63 23.50
C SER A 264 -23.85 26.52 23.03
N ASN A 265 -23.21 26.67 21.87
CA ASN A 265 -22.48 25.60 21.17
C ASN A 265 -23.32 24.32 20.96
N SER A 266 -24.65 24.42 20.99
CA SER A 266 -25.53 23.26 20.93
C SER A 266 -25.60 22.70 19.52
N GLU A 267 -25.62 23.57 18.51
CA GLU A 267 -25.62 23.18 17.12
C GLU A 267 -24.23 22.71 16.69
N MET A 268 -23.16 23.36 17.17
CA MET A 268 -21.79 22.89 16.96
C MET A 268 -21.57 21.48 17.55
N THR A 269 -22.03 21.25 18.78
CA THR A 269 -21.90 19.94 19.43
C THR A 269 -22.69 18.87 18.68
N LYS A 270 -23.89 19.21 18.23
CA LYS A 270 -24.73 18.34 17.41
C LYS A 270 -24.06 18.04 16.06
N TRP A 271 -23.47 19.04 15.42
CA TRP A 271 -22.71 18.87 14.17
C TRP A 271 -21.52 17.92 14.35
N ARG A 272 -20.68 18.16 15.36
CA ARG A 272 -19.54 17.27 15.70
C ARG A 272 -20.02 15.83 15.83
N ARG A 273 -21.07 15.60 16.63
CA ARG A 273 -21.61 14.26 16.88
C ARG A 273 -22.16 13.56 15.64
N LEU A 274 -22.72 14.31 14.70
CA LEU A 274 -23.32 13.75 13.49
C LEU A 274 -22.31 13.54 12.36
N HIS A 275 -21.26 14.35 12.28
CA HIS A 275 -20.42 14.45 11.08
C HIS A 275 -18.92 14.26 11.31
N GLN A 276 -18.46 14.38 12.55
CA GLN A 276 -17.04 14.35 12.91
C GLN A 276 -16.72 13.35 14.03
N THR A 277 -17.67 12.49 14.40
CA THR A 277 -17.51 11.53 15.51
C THR A 277 -17.50 10.09 15.03
N GLY A 278 -16.55 9.31 15.54
CA GLY A 278 -16.39 7.89 15.27
C GLY A 278 -15.70 7.57 13.94
N SER A 279 -15.42 6.28 13.74
CA SER A 279 -14.68 5.75 12.59
C SER A 279 -15.28 6.11 11.23
N GLU A 280 -16.60 6.24 11.11
CA GLU A 280 -17.28 6.62 9.86
C GLU A 280 -17.00 8.07 9.42
N ALA A 281 -16.51 8.92 10.34
CA ALA A 281 -16.16 10.30 10.00
C ALA A 281 -14.79 10.43 9.31
N LEU A 282 -13.96 9.40 9.38
CA LEU A 282 -12.60 9.40 8.82
C LEU A 282 -12.62 9.41 7.29
N TYR A 283 -11.66 10.13 6.72
CA TYR A 283 -11.49 10.23 5.27
C TYR A 283 -10.78 9.01 4.67
N PHE A 284 -9.81 8.48 5.39
CA PHE A 284 -8.99 7.34 5.00
C PHE A 284 -9.43 6.06 5.72
N ALA A 285 -8.53 5.09 5.94
CA ALA A 285 -8.88 3.84 6.59
C ALA A 285 -9.37 4.05 8.03
N ALA A 286 -10.26 3.18 8.47
CA ALA A 286 -10.92 3.29 9.77
C ALA A 286 -11.19 1.90 10.36
N CYS A 287 -11.25 1.82 11.68
CA CYS A 287 -11.65 0.58 12.35
C CYS A 287 -13.18 0.40 12.28
N ARG A 288 -13.69 -0.83 12.14
CA ARG A 288 -15.13 -1.12 12.18
C ARG A 288 -15.77 -0.69 13.49
N ASP A 289 -15.08 -0.90 14.61
CA ASP A 289 -15.52 -0.35 15.89
C ASP A 289 -15.41 1.20 15.85
N PRO A 290 -16.45 1.93 16.29
CA PRO A 290 -16.47 3.38 16.23
C PRO A 290 -15.47 4.06 17.16
N ASN A 291 -14.76 3.33 18.04
CA ASN A 291 -13.81 3.85 19.01
C ASN A 291 -12.39 3.27 18.89
N GLU A 292 -12.13 2.37 17.95
CA GLU A 292 -10.78 1.87 17.69
C GLU A 292 -9.98 2.77 16.75
N THR A 293 -8.67 2.89 17.02
CA THR A 293 -7.81 3.88 16.36
C THR A 293 -6.51 3.32 15.77
N TRP A 294 -6.21 2.03 15.96
CA TRP A 294 -4.93 1.47 15.50
C TRP A 294 -4.73 1.57 13.98
N LEU A 295 -5.77 1.30 13.19
CA LEU A 295 -5.66 1.26 11.73
C LEU A 295 -5.43 2.65 11.11
N PRO A 296 -6.22 3.70 11.39
CA PRO A 296 -5.97 5.03 10.83
C PRO A 296 -4.60 5.58 11.21
N LEU A 297 -4.14 5.30 12.44
CA LEU A 297 -2.80 5.71 12.89
C LEU A 297 -1.70 4.91 12.19
N LEU A 298 -1.90 3.61 11.95
CA LEU A 298 -0.97 2.78 11.21
C LEU A 298 -0.85 3.23 9.75
N GLU A 299 -1.97 3.50 9.08
CA GLU A 299 -2.01 4.01 7.71
C GLU A 299 -1.26 5.35 7.60
N LYS A 300 -1.50 6.26 8.55
CA LYS A 300 -0.78 7.54 8.61
C LYS A 300 0.74 7.35 8.74
N ALA A 301 1.17 6.44 9.61
CA ALA A 301 2.58 6.14 9.79
C ALA A 301 3.20 5.55 8.52
N TYR A 302 2.46 4.70 7.81
CA TYR A 302 2.85 4.14 6.54
C TYR A 302 2.95 5.22 5.45
N ALA A 303 1.92 6.06 5.28
CA ALA A 303 1.94 7.21 4.38
C ALA A 303 3.15 8.13 4.64
N LYS A 304 3.43 8.46 5.90
CA LYS A 304 4.60 9.26 6.28
C LYS A 304 5.92 8.64 5.83
N VAL A 305 6.09 7.32 6.02
CA VAL A 305 7.31 6.62 5.59
C VAL A 305 7.44 6.69 4.07
N HIS A 306 6.35 6.52 3.33
CA HIS A 306 6.36 6.55 1.86
C HIS A 306 6.40 7.97 1.26
N GLY A 307 6.13 8.99 2.08
CA GLY A 307 6.27 10.41 1.77
C GLY A 307 4.96 11.17 1.97
N ASP A 308 3.86 10.62 1.49
CA ASP A 308 2.52 11.20 1.53
C ASP A 308 1.44 10.13 1.30
N TYR A 309 0.16 10.47 1.52
CA TYR A 309 -0.96 9.55 1.29
C TYR A 309 -1.14 9.16 -0.19
N ASN A 310 -0.79 10.02 -1.14
CA ASN A 310 -0.89 9.69 -2.57
C ASN A 310 0.24 8.73 -3.00
N ALA A 311 1.38 8.71 -2.32
CA ALA A 311 2.48 7.79 -2.59
C ALA A 311 2.13 6.31 -2.30
N ILE A 312 1.10 6.05 -1.50
CA ILE A 312 0.62 4.70 -1.19
C ILE A 312 -0.61 4.30 -2.03
N TRP A 313 -0.99 5.12 -3.02
CA TRP A 313 -2.05 4.80 -3.97
C TRP A 313 -1.58 3.79 -5.02
N GLY A 314 -2.18 2.59 -4.96
CA GLY A 314 -1.81 1.47 -5.82
C GLY A 314 -0.49 0.83 -5.41
N GLY A 315 -0.44 -0.50 -5.49
CA GLY A 315 0.72 -1.29 -5.14
C GLY A 315 0.40 -2.78 -5.11
N TRP A 316 1.38 -3.59 -4.71
CA TRP A 316 1.26 -5.04 -4.65
C TRP A 316 1.19 -5.50 -3.21
N VAL A 317 0.18 -6.29 -2.85
CA VAL A 317 -0.04 -6.75 -1.47
C VAL A 317 1.20 -7.44 -0.89
N GLY A 318 1.92 -8.19 -1.73
CA GLY A 318 3.21 -8.79 -1.35
C GLY A 318 4.21 -7.78 -0.81
N GLU A 319 4.39 -6.64 -1.47
CA GLU A 319 5.28 -5.55 -1.02
C GLU A 319 4.80 -4.98 0.33
N GLY A 320 3.49 -4.87 0.53
CA GLY A 320 2.94 -4.37 1.78
C GLY A 320 3.22 -5.32 2.95
N VAL A 321 3.13 -6.64 2.71
CA VAL A 321 3.50 -7.64 3.73
C VAL A 321 5.01 -7.61 3.99
N GLU A 322 5.84 -7.41 2.96
CA GLU A 322 7.29 -7.22 3.13
C GLU A 322 7.58 -5.99 4.00
N ASP A 323 6.95 -4.85 3.73
CA ASP A 323 7.19 -3.61 4.49
C ASP A 323 6.71 -3.71 5.96
N LEU A 324 5.66 -4.48 6.22
CA LEU A 324 5.14 -4.69 7.57
C LEU A 324 5.93 -5.75 8.38
N THR A 325 6.62 -6.68 7.72
CA THR A 325 7.21 -7.86 8.38
C THR A 325 8.71 -8.06 8.17
N GLY A 326 9.30 -7.37 7.20
CA GLY A 326 10.65 -7.64 6.69
C GLY A 326 10.84 -8.99 6.03
N GLY A 327 9.73 -9.71 5.75
CA GLY A 327 9.74 -10.97 5.02
C GLY A 327 10.12 -10.81 3.55
N VAL A 328 10.12 -11.93 2.82
CA VAL A 328 10.27 -11.94 1.36
C VAL A 328 9.10 -12.67 0.75
N ASN A 329 8.35 -11.96 -0.08
CA ASN A 329 7.21 -12.44 -0.82
C ASN A 329 7.64 -13.17 -2.10
N SER A 330 6.86 -14.17 -2.47
CA SER A 330 6.90 -14.77 -3.80
C SER A 330 5.49 -15.04 -4.25
N GLU A 331 5.17 -14.61 -5.45
CA GLU A 331 3.90 -14.90 -6.11
C GLU A 331 3.99 -16.24 -6.85
N MET A 332 2.93 -17.03 -6.74
CA MET A 332 2.80 -18.31 -7.43
C MET A 332 1.44 -18.39 -8.10
N VAL A 333 1.44 -18.60 -9.41
CA VAL A 333 0.22 -19.00 -10.14
C VAL A 333 -0.14 -20.43 -9.72
N LEU A 334 -1.33 -20.62 -9.17
CA LEU A 334 -1.75 -21.89 -8.57
C LEU A 334 -1.89 -23.02 -9.61
N GLU A 335 -2.18 -22.68 -10.87
CA GLU A 335 -2.23 -23.64 -11.97
C GLU A 335 -0.84 -24.24 -12.30
N ASP A 336 0.23 -23.48 -12.09
CA ASP A 336 1.61 -23.86 -12.40
C ASP A 336 2.33 -24.55 -11.23
N VAL A 337 1.62 -24.85 -10.14
CA VAL A 337 2.20 -25.52 -8.97
C VAL A 337 2.67 -26.93 -9.33
N LEU A 338 3.99 -27.09 -9.42
CA LEU A 338 4.65 -28.36 -9.76
C LEU A 338 4.27 -29.50 -8.79
N SER A 339 4.26 -29.22 -7.48
CA SER A 339 4.00 -30.22 -6.44
C SER A 339 2.92 -29.74 -5.48
N LYS A 340 1.67 -30.17 -5.74
CA LYS A 340 0.52 -29.92 -4.87
C LYS A 340 0.74 -30.48 -3.45
N LYS A 341 1.46 -31.60 -3.32
CA LYS A 341 1.83 -32.17 -2.02
C LYS A 341 2.86 -31.29 -1.29
N GLY A 342 3.84 -30.76 -2.03
CA GLY A 342 4.85 -29.85 -1.49
C GLY A 342 4.19 -28.57 -0.98
N LEU A 343 3.36 -27.95 -1.81
CA LEU A 343 2.60 -26.76 -1.44
C LEU A 343 1.72 -27.01 -0.20
N TRP A 344 0.98 -28.12 -0.15
CA TRP A 344 0.20 -28.47 1.04
C TRP A 344 1.04 -28.52 2.32
N THR A 345 2.26 -29.06 2.24
CA THR A 345 3.16 -29.15 3.40
C THR A 345 3.60 -27.76 3.87
N GLU A 346 3.78 -26.83 2.93
CA GLU A 346 4.10 -25.42 3.20
C GLU A 346 2.91 -24.69 3.83
N LEU A 347 1.70 -24.88 3.28
CA LEU A 347 0.47 -24.28 3.78
C LEU A 347 0.12 -24.71 5.22
N LEU A 348 0.47 -25.94 5.61
CA LEU A 348 0.34 -26.40 7.00
C LEU A 348 1.14 -25.52 7.98
N ASN A 349 2.19 -24.84 7.50
CA ASN A 349 2.90 -23.76 8.19
C ASN A 349 3.21 -24.02 9.67
N LYS A 350 3.65 -25.24 10.00
CA LYS A 350 3.78 -25.71 11.41
C LYS A 350 4.75 -24.85 12.23
N ASP A 351 5.80 -24.36 11.57
CA ASP A 351 6.83 -23.51 12.18
C ASP A 351 6.48 -22.01 12.07
N LYS A 352 5.33 -21.65 11.49
CA LYS A 352 4.84 -20.28 11.32
C LYS A 352 5.79 -19.34 10.56
N HIS A 353 6.65 -19.90 9.71
CA HIS A 353 7.61 -19.17 8.89
C HIS A 353 6.99 -18.49 7.67
N PHE A 354 5.69 -18.64 7.44
CA PHE A 354 5.01 -18.04 6.29
C PHE A 354 3.75 -17.28 6.67
N VAL A 355 3.41 -16.35 5.79
CA VAL A 355 2.10 -15.68 5.70
C VAL A 355 1.61 -15.87 4.27
N PHE A 356 0.32 -16.10 4.09
CA PHE A 356 -0.27 -16.45 2.79
C PHE A 356 -1.45 -15.54 2.44
N GLY A 357 -1.40 -14.97 1.25
CA GLY A 357 -2.51 -14.23 0.63
C GLY A 357 -2.95 -14.93 -0.67
N LEU A 358 -4.21 -14.75 -1.04
CA LEU A 358 -4.82 -15.35 -2.22
C LEU A 358 -5.60 -14.31 -3.01
N ASP A 359 -5.54 -14.39 -4.33
CA ASP A 359 -6.40 -13.57 -5.19
C ASP A 359 -7.09 -14.41 -6.28
N ILE A 360 -8.13 -13.82 -6.85
CA ILE A 360 -8.82 -14.36 -8.02
C ILE A 360 -8.66 -13.35 -9.15
N LEU A 361 -7.85 -13.70 -10.15
CA LEU A 361 -7.71 -12.96 -11.40
C LEU A 361 -8.45 -13.69 -12.52
N GLU A 362 -9.50 -13.06 -13.06
CA GLU A 362 -10.14 -13.48 -14.32
C GLU A 362 -10.01 -12.38 -15.39
N GLN A 363 -9.57 -12.76 -16.60
CA GLN A 363 -9.59 -11.85 -17.74
C GLN A 363 -11.02 -11.74 -18.29
N GLY A 364 -11.66 -10.57 -18.17
CA GLY A 364 -12.91 -10.28 -18.88
C GLY A 364 -14.06 -9.63 -18.09
N GLY A 365 -13.88 -9.28 -16.82
CA GLY A 365 -14.87 -8.52 -16.04
C GLY A 365 -15.20 -9.13 -14.68
N VAL A 366 -16.10 -8.49 -13.94
CA VAL A 366 -16.59 -8.97 -12.64
C VAL A 366 -17.40 -10.25 -12.86
N SER A 367 -16.86 -11.37 -12.39
CA SER A 367 -17.61 -12.61 -12.22
C SER A 367 -17.60 -12.95 -10.73
N VAL A 368 -18.66 -13.59 -10.25
CA VAL A 368 -18.73 -14.10 -8.87
C VAL A 368 -18.48 -15.60 -8.98
N LYS A 369 -17.26 -16.04 -8.65
CA LYS A 369 -16.90 -17.46 -8.73
C LYS A 369 -17.35 -18.15 -7.44
N ASN A 370 -18.51 -18.79 -7.48
CA ASN A 370 -19.12 -19.48 -6.33
C ASN A 370 -19.23 -18.60 -5.07
N GLY A 371 -19.67 -17.35 -5.23
CA GLY A 371 -19.86 -16.41 -4.12
C GLY A 371 -18.65 -15.54 -3.79
N LEU A 372 -17.44 -15.92 -4.21
CA LEU A 372 -16.26 -15.07 -4.04
C LEU A 372 -16.27 -13.97 -5.09
N ALA A 373 -16.10 -12.73 -4.63
CA ALA A 373 -16.07 -11.57 -5.53
C ALA A 373 -14.70 -11.48 -6.20
N ASN A 374 -14.69 -11.41 -7.54
CA ASN A 374 -13.47 -11.25 -8.30
C ASN A 374 -12.91 -9.84 -8.15
N ALA A 375 -11.59 -9.77 -8.27
CA ALA A 375 -10.90 -8.51 -8.44
C ALA A 375 -11.32 -7.79 -9.73
N HIS A 376 -11.58 -6.48 -9.63
CA HIS A 376 -11.59 -5.60 -10.79
C HIS A 376 -10.14 -5.28 -11.16
N ALA A 377 -9.85 -4.95 -12.43
CA ALA A 377 -8.50 -4.65 -12.93
C ALA A 377 -7.74 -3.49 -12.21
N TRP A 378 -8.37 -2.85 -11.21
CA TRP A 378 -7.83 -1.75 -10.43
C TRP A 378 -7.94 -1.94 -8.91
N TYR A 379 -8.62 -3.00 -8.44
CA TYR A 379 -8.88 -3.27 -7.03
C TYR A 379 -8.80 -4.79 -6.80
N LEU A 380 -7.67 -5.27 -6.26
CA LEU A 380 -7.46 -6.69 -5.93
C LEU A 380 -7.83 -6.93 -4.46
N PRO A 381 -9.03 -7.45 -4.13
CA PRO A 381 -9.26 -8.06 -2.83
C PRO A 381 -8.31 -9.25 -2.69
N ILE A 382 -7.54 -9.28 -1.60
CA ILE A 382 -6.73 -10.44 -1.27
C ILE A 382 -7.32 -11.12 -0.05
N ASP A 383 -7.72 -12.37 -0.26
CA ASP A 383 -8.18 -13.23 0.79
C ASP A 383 -6.98 -13.76 1.59
N SER A 384 -7.07 -13.67 2.91
CA SER A 384 -6.01 -14.14 3.81
C SER A 384 -6.19 -15.63 4.10
N LEU A 385 -5.19 -16.46 3.79
CA LEU A 385 -5.20 -17.86 4.22
C LEU A 385 -4.70 -17.93 5.66
N LEU A 386 -5.65 -18.07 6.57
CA LEU A 386 -5.42 -18.03 8.02
C LEU A 386 -4.84 -19.35 8.53
N GLU A 387 -5.32 -20.47 7.99
CA GLU A 387 -4.94 -21.79 8.47
C GLU A 387 -5.13 -22.88 7.43
N ALA A 388 -4.29 -23.92 7.45
CA ALA A 388 -4.53 -25.17 6.75
C ALA A 388 -4.51 -26.33 7.74
N ARG A 389 -5.54 -27.20 7.69
CA ARG A 389 -5.66 -28.39 8.53
C ARG A 389 -5.93 -29.64 7.70
N GLU A 390 -5.37 -30.75 8.15
CA GLU A 390 -5.65 -32.08 7.63
C GLU A 390 -6.30 -32.91 8.73
N GLU A 391 -7.56 -33.31 8.54
CA GLU A 391 -8.35 -33.93 9.59
C GLU A 391 -9.12 -35.15 9.09
N THR A 392 -9.19 -36.20 9.91
CA THR A 392 -9.99 -37.39 9.62
C THR A 392 -11.42 -37.24 10.13
N GLY A 393 -12.42 -37.47 9.27
CA GLY A 393 -13.84 -37.43 9.62
C GLY A 393 -14.36 -38.68 10.31
N GLU A 394 -15.62 -38.65 10.72
CA GLU A 394 -16.34 -39.79 11.33
C GLU A 394 -16.41 -41.01 10.38
N ASP A 395 -16.38 -40.78 9.07
CA ASP A 395 -16.38 -41.82 8.04
C ASP A 395 -14.98 -42.42 7.78
N GLY A 396 -13.97 -42.01 8.55
CA GLY A 396 -12.58 -42.45 8.42
C GLY A 396 -11.83 -41.82 7.25
N LYS A 397 -12.43 -40.91 6.48
CA LYS A 397 -11.75 -40.22 5.38
C LYS A 397 -11.03 -38.98 5.88
N THR A 398 -9.84 -38.74 5.35
CA THR A 398 -9.06 -37.54 5.65
C THR A 398 -9.40 -36.43 4.65
N VAL A 399 -9.69 -35.24 5.17
CA VAL A 399 -9.97 -34.03 4.39
C VAL A 399 -8.90 -32.99 4.64
N LYS A 400 -8.55 -32.26 3.58
CA LYS A 400 -7.59 -31.16 3.59
C LYS A 400 -8.35 -29.87 3.43
N LEU A 401 -8.38 -29.06 4.48
CA LEU A 401 -9.18 -27.85 4.55
C LEU A 401 -8.28 -26.65 4.76
N VAL A 402 -8.62 -25.55 4.09
CA VAL A 402 -8.02 -24.24 4.30
C VAL A 402 -9.08 -23.30 4.85
N LYS A 403 -8.71 -22.55 5.87
CA LYS A 403 -9.49 -21.46 6.45
C LYS A 403 -9.02 -20.17 5.80
N ILE A 404 -9.93 -19.51 5.11
CA ILE A 404 -9.66 -18.31 4.33
C ILE A 404 -10.57 -17.20 4.85
N ARG A 405 -10.09 -15.96 4.78
CA ARG A 405 -10.87 -14.80 5.15
C ARG A 405 -10.86 -13.76 4.05
N ASN A 406 -12.04 -13.29 3.71
CA ASN A 406 -12.24 -12.16 2.81
C ASN A 406 -12.05 -10.81 3.54
N PRO A 407 -11.30 -9.85 2.95
CA PRO A 407 -11.07 -8.52 3.51
C PRO A 407 -12.33 -7.68 3.74
N TRP A 408 -13.44 -7.90 3.03
CA TRP A 408 -14.68 -7.13 3.26
C TRP A 408 -15.42 -7.51 4.55
N GLY A 409 -15.07 -8.64 5.16
CA GLY A 409 -15.56 -9.04 6.48
C GLY A 409 -17.09 -9.20 6.59
N GLN A 410 -17.80 -9.36 5.47
CA GLN A 410 -19.22 -9.69 5.38
C GLN A 410 -19.61 -10.09 3.94
N LYS A 411 -20.74 -10.78 3.79
CA LYS A 411 -21.40 -10.92 2.48
C LYS A 411 -21.98 -9.59 1.98
N GLY A 412 -21.76 -9.26 0.71
CA GLY A 412 -22.43 -8.18 0.00
C GLY A 412 -23.95 -8.42 -0.10
N GLY A 413 -24.71 -7.36 -0.36
CA GLY A 413 -26.19 -7.41 -0.44
C GLY A 413 -26.73 -8.31 -1.56
N ASP A 414 -25.89 -8.72 -2.51
CA ASP A 414 -26.17 -9.68 -3.59
C ASP A 414 -25.77 -11.12 -3.24
N GLY A 415 -25.26 -11.36 -2.02
CA GLY A 415 -24.77 -12.66 -1.55
C GLY A 415 -23.35 -13.01 -2.02
N SER A 416 -22.62 -12.06 -2.61
CA SER A 416 -21.19 -12.16 -2.91
C SER A 416 -20.32 -11.89 -1.67
N GLY A 417 -19.03 -12.21 -1.71
CA GLY A 417 -18.06 -11.96 -0.63
C GLY A 417 -17.68 -13.19 0.20
N GLU A 418 -18.42 -14.29 0.13
CA GLU A 418 -18.02 -15.53 0.83
C GLU A 418 -18.26 -16.75 -0.05
N TRP A 419 -17.48 -17.79 0.18
CA TRP A 419 -17.58 -19.05 -0.52
C TRP A 419 -18.97 -19.67 -0.34
N ASN A 420 -19.61 -20.08 -1.43
CA ASN A 420 -20.92 -20.75 -1.44
C ASN A 420 -20.83 -22.25 -1.79
N GLY A 421 -19.63 -22.80 -1.93
CA GLY A 421 -19.41 -24.22 -2.22
C GLY A 421 -19.34 -25.09 -0.95
N PRO A 422 -18.84 -26.34 -1.07
CA PRO A 422 -18.65 -27.23 0.07
C PRO A 422 -17.81 -26.58 1.17
N TRP A 423 -18.22 -26.76 2.44
CA TRP A 423 -17.62 -26.16 3.64
C TRP A 423 -17.87 -24.65 3.86
N SER A 424 -18.71 -24.02 3.04
CA SER A 424 -19.29 -22.71 3.34
C SER A 424 -20.19 -22.72 4.58
N ASP A 425 -20.50 -21.55 5.13
CA ASP A 425 -21.37 -21.35 6.31
C ASP A 425 -22.76 -21.99 6.21
N GLY A 426 -23.26 -22.27 5.00
CA GLY A 426 -24.54 -22.96 4.77
C GLY A 426 -24.41 -24.43 4.40
N SER A 427 -23.19 -24.97 4.40
CA SER A 427 -22.89 -26.23 3.74
C SER A 427 -23.26 -27.46 4.59
N LYS A 428 -23.78 -28.50 3.93
CA LYS A 428 -24.18 -29.77 4.57
C LYS A 428 -23.01 -30.55 5.20
N GLU A 429 -21.78 -30.20 4.84
CA GLU A 429 -20.53 -30.77 5.34
C GLU A 429 -20.33 -30.47 6.83
N TRP A 430 -20.93 -29.37 7.34
CA TRP A 430 -20.92 -29.02 8.77
C TRP A 430 -21.85 -29.94 9.58
N THR A 431 -21.31 -31.08 10.01
CA THR A 431 -21.95 -31.95 11.01
C THR A 431 -21.60 -31.49 12.43
N PRO A 432 -22.37 -31.90 13.47
CA PRO A 432 -22.02 -31.60 14.87
C PRO A 432 -20.58 -32.01 15.26
N TYR A 433 -20.07 -33.09 14.66
CA TYR A 433 -18.68 -33.52 14.80
C TYR A 433 -17.71 -32.47 14.27
N TRP A 434 -17.90 -32.00 13.03
CA TRP A 434 -17.00 -31.04 12.40
C TRP A 434 -17.05 -29.67 13.06
N LEU A 435 -18.23 -29.22 13.50
CA LEU A 435 -18.38 -27.97 14.27
C LEU A 435 -17.53 -28.00 15.54
N THR A 436 -17.58 -29.12 16.27
CA THR A 436 -16.77 -29.29 17.49
C THR A 436 -15.29 -29.45 17.17
N LYS A 437 -14.96 -30.23 16.13
CA LYS A 437 -13.59 -30.59 15.78
C LYS A 437 -12.78 -29.42 15.23
N LEU A 438 -13.40 -28.56 14.43
CA LEU A 438 -12.77 -27.38 13.85
C LEU A 438 -13.02 -26.11 14.67
N ASP A 439 -13.75 -26.22 15.78
CA ASP A 439 -14.22 -25.10 16.62
C ASP A 439 -14.83 -23.99 15.75
N TYR A 440 -15.70 -24.39 14.83
CA TYR A 440 -16.28 -23.50 13.84
C TYR A 440 -17.61 -22.92 14.34
N ARG A 441 -17.77 -21.61 14.17
CA ARG A 441 -18.97 -20.85 14.52
C ARG A 441 -19.49 -20.15 13.29
N PHE A 442 -20.80 -20.15 13.13
CA PHE A 442 -21.47 -19.42 12.05
C PHE A 442 -21.51 -17.95 12.42
N GLU A 443 -20.59 -17.17 11.86
CA GLU A 443 -20.46 -15.73 12.08
C GLU A 443 -20.32 -15.05 10.71
N ASN A 444 -20.90 -13.86 10.54
CA ASN A 444 -20.77 -13.09 9.29
C ASN A 444 -19.53 -12.19 9.39
N ASP A 445 -18.36 -12.82 9.42
CA ASP A 445 -17.05 -12.18 9.66
C ASP A 445 -16.11 -12.28 8.45
N GLY A 446 -16.60 -12.81 7.32
CA GLY A 446 -15.85 -13.05 6.09
C GLY A 446 -14.99 -14.32 6.11
N VAL A 447 -15.06 -15.14 7.16
CA VAL A 447 -14.22 -16.33 7.35
C VAL A 447 -14.95 -17.58 6.91
N PHE A 448 -14.36 -18.31 5.96
CA PHE A 448 -14.92 -19.57 5.47
C PHE A 448 -13.87 -20.66 5.36
N TRP A 449 -14.35 -21.90 5.34
CA TRP A 449 -13.51 -23.06 5.02
C TRP A 449 -13.79 -23.52 3.59
N MET A 450 -12.75 -24.05 2.95
CA MET A 450 -12.90 -24.77 1.69
C MET A 450 -11.88 -25.90 1.59
N THR A 451 -12.09 -26.83 0.65
CA THR A 451 -11.10 -27.88 0.44
C THR A 451 -9.86 -27.36 -0.26
N TYR A 452 -8.70 -27.99 -0.02
CA TYR A 452 -7.47 -27.64 -0.73
C TYR A 452 -7.63 -27.76 -2.27
N THR A 453 -8.41 -28.74 -2.73
CA THR A 453 -8.70 -28.90 -4.16
C THR A 453 -9.52 -27.74 -4.70
N ASP A 454 -10.53 -27.31 -3.97
CA ASP A 454 -11.37 -26.17 -4.37
C ASP A 454 -10.53 -24.89 -4.40
N MET A 455 -9.68 -24.66 -3.39
CA MET A 455 -8.77 -23.52 -3.33
C MET A 455 -7.87 -23.44 -4.58
N LEU A 456 -7.24 -24.55 -4.98
CA LEU A 456 -6.41 -24.60 -6.20
C LEU A 456 -7.19 -24.36 -7.50
N SER A 457 -8.50 -24.63 -7.52
CA SER A 457 -9.35 -24.45 -8.71
C SER A 457 -10.05 -23.09 -8.75
N THR A 458 -10.18 -22.45 -7.59
CA THR A 458 -10.92 -21.20 -7.41
C THR A 458 -9.99 -20.00 -7.54
N PHE A 459 -8.89 -19.99 -6.78
CA PHE A 459 -7.91 -18.91 -6.74
C PHE A 459 -6.92 -19.00 -7.89
N THR A 460 -6.44 -17.84 -8.33
CA THR A 460 -5.46 -17.73 -9.43
C THR A 460 -4.06 -17.65 -8.89
N ASN A 461 -3.78 -16.73 -7.96
CA ASN A 461 -2.46 -16.57 -7.37
C ASN A 461 -2.45 -16.86 -5.87
N LEU A 462 -1.28 -17.29 -5.42
CA LEU A 462 -0.88 -17.40 -4.03
C LEU A 462 0.32 -16.48 -3.79
N TYR A 463 0.16 -15.53 -2.88
CA TYR A 463 1.23 -14.74 -2.31
C TYR A 463 1.76 -15.49 -1.09
N ARG A 464 3.04 -15.88 -1.13
CA ARG A 464 3.70 -16.54 0.01
C ARG A 464 4.84 -15.67 0.51
N THR A 465 4.68 -15.12 1.70
CA THR A 465 5.72 -14.31 2.35
C THR A 465 6.46 -15.15 3.37
N ARG A 466 7.76 -15.36 3.15
CA ARG A 466 8.64 -16.01 4.12
C ARG A 466 9.07 -15.00 5.18
N LEU A 467 8.79 -15.32 6.43
CA LEU A 467 9.22 -14.56 7.59
C LEU A 467 10.61 -14.97 8.03
N PHE A 468 11.32 -14.02 8.62
CA PHE A 468 12.65 -14.21 9.18
C PHE A 468 12.65 -13.92 10.68
N ASP A 469 13.60 -14.54 11.38
CA ASP A 469 13.80 -14.42 12.81
C ASP A 469 15.30 -14.22 13.13
N ASP A 470 15.66 -14.33 14.41
CA ASP A 470 17.01 -14.15 14.92
C ASP A 470 18.01 -15.18 14.38
N ALA A 471 17.57 -16.26 13.71
CA ALA A 471 18.46 -17.21 13.05
C ALA A 471 18.97 -16.70 11.69
N TRP A 472 18.38 -15.64 11.15
CA TRP A 472 18.71 -15.11 9.82
C TRP A 472 19.69 -13.94 9.88
N THR A 473 20.56 -13.90 8.87
CA THR A 473 21.48 -12.78 8.63
C THR A 473 21.15 -12.16 7.28
N VAL A 474 20.90 -10.85 7.28
CA VAL A 474 20.70 -10.06 6.07
C VAL A 474 22.05 -9.57 5.59
N THR A 475 22.32 -9.76 4.29
CA THR A 475 23.46 -9.17 3.60
C THR A 475 22.94 -8.39 2.41
N GLN A 476 23.30 -7.11 2.31
CA GLN A 476 22.85 -6.25 1.23
C GLN A 476 24.00 -5.41 0.66
N GLN A 477 23.85 -5.06 -0.61
CA GLN A 477 24.76 -4.17 -1.33
C GLN A 477 23.99 -3.48 -2.47
N TRP A 478 24.02 -2.15 -2.49
CA TRP A 478 23.39 -1.33 -3.52
C TRP A 478 24.39 -0.93 -4.60
N THR A 479 23.93 -0.91 -5.85
CA THR A 479 24.72 -0.44 -6.99
C THR A 479 23.88 0.48 -7.85
N GLY A 480 24.48 1.55 -8.37
CA GLY A 480 23.88 2.34 -9.43
C GLY A 480 24.03 1.63 -10.77
N VAL A 481 22.92 1.37 -11.46
CA VAL A 481 22.90 0.82 -12.82
C VAL A 481 22.41 1.89 -13.78
N ASN A 482 23.11 2.09 -14.88
CA ASN A 482 22.60 2.88 -16.00
C ASN A 482 21.98 1.90 -17.01
N VAL A 483 20.67 1.99 -17.18
CA VAL A 483 19.88 1.06 -17.99
C VAL A 483 20.06 1.41 -19.47
N ALA A 484 20.79 0.56 -20.20
CA ALA A 484 20.96 0.71 -21.63
C ALA A 484 19.70 0.27 -22.38
N TRP A 485 19.38 0.93 -23.49
CA TRP A 485 18.40 0.45 -24.47
C TRP A 485 18.88 -0.80 -25.24
N LEU A 486 20.16 -1.15 -25.10
CA LEU A 486 20.77 -2.33 -25.70
C LEU A 486 20.62 -3.54 -24.78
N THR A 487 20.07 -4.62 -25.33
CA THR A 487 19.91 -5.89 -24.63
C THR A 487 21.27 -6.52 -24.32
N GLY A 488 21.51 -6.89 -23.05
CA GLY A 488 22.74 -7.53 -22.60
C GLY A 488 22.82 -7.69 -21.09
N TYR A 489 23.74 -8.53 -20.60
CA TYR A 489 24.04 -8.62 -19.17
C TYR A 489 24.92 -7.45 -18.74
N LEU A 490 24.63 -6.89 -17.56
CA LEU A 490 25.52 -5.94 -16.92
C LEU A 490 26.88 -6.59 -16.66
N GLN A 491 27.96 -5.80 -16.80
CA GLN A 491 29.31 -6.24 -16.42
C GLN A 491 29.42 -6.45 -14.89
N LYS A 492 28.51 -5.86 -14.12
CA LYS A 492 28.45 -5.96 -12.66
C LYS A 492 28.10 -7.38 -12.24
N LYS A 493 28.82 -7.90 -11.24
CA LYS A 493 28.58 -9.21 -10.63
C LYS A 493 28.60 -9.08 -9.12
N PHE A 494 27.69 -9.79 -8.47
CA PHE A 494 27.68 -10.02 -7.04
C PHE A 494 28.11 -11.46 -6.78
N VAL A 495 28.96 -11.67 -5.77
CA VAL A 495 29.47 -12.99 -5.42
C VAL A 495 28.98 -13.31 -4.02
N VAL A 496 28.21 -14.40 -3.91
CA VAL A 496 27.72 -14.92 -2.63
C VAL A 496 28.44 -16.23 -2.36
N GLU A 497 29.17 -16.30 -1.25
CA GLU A 497 29.85 -17.53 -0.82
C GLU A 497 29.05 -18.20 0.30
N VAL A 498 28.54 -19.39 0.02
CA VAL A 498 27.79 -20.20 0.99
C VAL A 498 28.77 -21.14 1.69
N LYS A 499 29.20 -20.77 2.90
CA LYS A 499 30.20 -21.52 3.68
C LYS A 499 29.65 -22.79 4.32
N GLU A 500 28.39 -22.76 4.71
CA GLU A 500 27.69 -23.87 5.36
C GLU A 500 26.38 -24.15 4.62
N ALA A 501 25.99 -25.43 4.56
CA ALA A 501 24.75 -25.81 3.91
C ALA A 501 23.55 -25.22 4.69
N GLY A 502 22.72 -24.45 4.01
CA GLY A 502 21.56 -23.79 4.59
C GLY A 502 20.68 -23.19 3.51
N THR A 503 19.52 -22.69 3.92
CA THR A 503 18.60 -21.99 3.02
C THR A 503 19.13 -20.60 2.74
N VAL A 504 19.23 -20.23 1.47
CA VAL A 504 19.60 -18.88 1.02
C VAL A 504 18.43 -18.30 0.26
N VAL A 505 18.04 -17.08 0.63
CA VAL A 505 17.02 -16.29 -0.07
C VAL A 505 17.75 -15.15 -0.78
N LEU A 506 17.54 -15.02 -2.09
CA LEU A 506 18.15 -13.97 -2.90
C LEU A 506 17.06 -13.01 -3.35
N VAL A 507 17.22 -11.74 -3.00
CA VAL A 507 16.30 -10.67 -3.36
C VAL A 507 17.02 -9.69 -4.27
N LEU A 508 16.36 -9.29 -5.34
CA LEU A 508 16.79 -8.20 -6.20
C LEU A 508 15.73 -7.10 -6.12
N GLN A 509 16.13 -5.93 -5.60
CA GLN A 509 15.24 -4.79 -5.36
C GLN A 509 15.75 -3.55 -6.10
N GLN A 510 14.82 -2.67 -6.47
CA GLN A 510 15.09 -1.33 -6.99
C GLN A 510 14.45 -0.30 -6.05
N VAL A 511 15.05 0.89 -5.96
CA VAL A 511 14.57 2.04 -5.16
C VAL A 511 14.48 3.26 -6.05
#